data_AF-A0A5D0PWR3-F1
#
_entry.id   AF-A0A5D0PWR3-F1
#
_cell.length_a   1.000
_cell.length_b   1.000
_cell.length_c   1.000
_cell.angle_alpha   90.00
_cell.angle_beta   90.00
_cell.angle_gamma   90.00
#
_symmetry.space_group_name_H-M   'P 1'
#
loop_
_entity.id
_entity.type
_entity.pdbx_description
1 polymer ?
#
loop_
_entity_poly.entity_id
_entity_poly.type
_entity_poly.pdbx_seq_one_letter_code
_entity_poly.pdbx_strand_id
1 'polypeptide(L)' 'MGERRTWAEKRSEVMSRPGAGAAYEAARIRFELGVAVRLRREQSRLSQTELAERIGLERPAVAGFEAGKP' A
#
# COMPACT_ATOMS: atom_id res chain seq x y z
N MET A 1 -6.88 -35.54 6.83
CA MET A 1 -5.57 -34.88 6.98
C MET A 1 -5.45 -33.87 5.85
N GLY A 2 -5.81 -32.60 6.09
CA GLY A 2 -5.90 -31.60 5.02
C GLY A 2 -4.51 -31.26 4.48
N GLU A 3 -4.33 -31.35 3.17
CA GLU A 3 -3.09 -31.01 2.49
C GLU A 3 -2.67 -29.57 2.84
N ARG A 4 -1.49 -29.44 3.45
CA ARG A 4 -0.84 -28.14 3.65
C ARG A 4 -0.34 -27.65 2.30
N ARG A 5 -1.19 -26.96 1.54
CA ARG A 5 -0.75 -26.24 0.34
C ARG A 5 0.31 -25.22 0.72
N THR A 6 1.38 -25.19 -0.06
CA THR A 6 2.44 -24.21 0.06
C THR A 6 1.89 -22.81 -0.25
N TRP A 7 2.56 -21.78 0.29
CA TRP A 7 2.23 -20.40 -0.04
C TRP A 7 2.29 -20.12 -1.56
N ALA A 8 3.26 -20.74 -2.24
CA ALA A 8 3.44 -20.60 -3.68
C ALA A 8 2.23 -21.11 -4.47
N GLU A 9 1.69 -22.29 -4.13
CA GLU A 9 0.51 -22.86 -4.80
C GLU A 9 -0.72 -21.96 -4.60
N LYS A 10 -0.93 -21.48 -3.37
CA LYS A 10 -2.05 -20.57 -3.08
C LYS A 10 -1.92 -19.25 -3.83
N ARG A 11 -0.72 -18.70 -3.93
CA ARG A 11 -0.46 -17.49 -4.72
C ARG A 11 -0.73 -17.73 -6.20
N SER A 12 -0.27 -18.85 -6.75
CA SER A 12 -0.51 -19.21 -8.16
C SER A 12 -2.01 -19.32 -8.46
N GLU A 13 -2.78 -19.97 -7.58
CA GLU A 13 -4.24 -20.10 -7.71
C GLU A 13 -4.96 -18.74 -7.66
N VAL A 14 -4.52 -17.83 -6.79
CA VAL A 14 -5.11 -16.49 -6.71
C VAL A 14 -4.78 -15.68 -7.96
N MET A 15 -3.52 -15.73 -8.41
CA MET A 15 -3.04 -14.94 -9.55
C MET A 15 -3.61 -15.43 -10.90
N SER A 16 -4.10 -16.66 -10.99
CA SER A 16 -4.76 -17.16 -12.21
C SER A 16 -6.19 -16.64 -12.38
N ARG A 17 -6.79 -16.03 -11.36
CA ARG A 17 -8.16 -15.51 -11.44
C ARG A 17 -8.21 -14.26 -12.33
N PRO A 18 -9.24 -14.10 -13.18
CA PRO A 18 -9.41 -12.90 -14.00
C PRO A 18 -9.35 -11.63 -13.15
N GLY A 19 -8.55 -10.65 -13.57
CA GLY A 19 -8.38 -9.37 -12.88
C GLY A 19 -7.49 -9.40 -11.62
N ALA A 20 -7.06 -10.57 -11.13
CA ALA A 20 -6.21 -10.66 -9.93
C ALA A 20 -4.85 -9.98 -10.14
N GLY A 21 -4.24 -10.15 -11.33
CA GLY A 21 -3.01 -9.46 -11.68
C GLY A 21 -3.17 -7.94 -11.65
N ALA A 22 -4.19 -7.40 -12.30
CA ALA A 22 -4.44 -5.96 -12.31
C ALA A 22 -4.73 -5.40 -10.90
N ALA A 23 -5.52 -6.10 -10.09
CA ALA A 23 -5.80 -5.70 -8.71
C ALA A 23 -4.54 -5.75 -7.84
N TYR A 24 -3.70 -6.76 -8.03
CA TYR A 24 -2.41 -6.89 -7.35
C TYR A 24 -1.47 -5.75 -7.74
N GLU A 25 -1.34 -5.45 -9.03
CA GLU A 25 -0.50 -4.35 -9.50
C GLU A 25 -0.97 -2.99 -8.98
N ALA A 26 -2.28 -2.75 -8.96
CA ALA A 26 -2.83 -1.52 -8.37
C ALA A 26 -2.53 -1.44 -6.85
N ALA A 27 -2.66 -2.55 -6.12
CA ALA A 27 -2.30 -2.59 -4.70
C ALA A 27 -0.79 -2.38 -4.48
N ARG A 28 0.05 -2.97 -5.34
CA ARG A 28 1.50 -2.82 -5.31
C ARG A 28 1.92 -1.37 -5.53
N ILE A 29 1.39 -0.71 -6.55
CA ILE A 29 1.67 0.70 -6.85
C ILE A 29 1.28 1.59 -5.65
N ARG A 30 0.08 1.41 -5.09
CA ARG A 30 -0.36 2.19 -3.91
C ARG A 30 0.56 1.98 -2.71
N PHE A 31 0.98 0.74 -2.47
CA PHE A 31 1.90 0.42 -1.38
C PHE A 31 3.27 1.08 -1.59
N GLU A 32 3.88 0.91 -2.76
CA GLU A 32 5.19 1.49 -3.09
C GLU A 32 5.16 3.02 -2.97
N LEU A 33 4.09 3.66 -3.46
CA LEU A 33 3.88 5.09 -3.36
C LEU A 33 3.70 5.58 -1.91
N GLY A 34 2.90 4.87 -1.11
CA GLY A 34 2.70 5.18 0.31
C GLY A 34 4.00 5.10 1.12
N VAL A 35 4.81 4.07 0.85
CA VAL A 35 6.16 3.93 1.42
C VAL A 35 7.04 5.10 1.02
N ALA A 36 7.07 5.47 -0.27
CA ALA A 36 7.87 6.58 -0.75
C ALA A 36 7.50 7.91 -0.09
N VAL A 37 6.20 8.20 0.07
CA VAL A 37 5.73 9.42 0.75
C VAL A 37 6.11 9.41 2.23
N ARG A 38 5.90 8.29 2.94
CA ARG A 38 6.31 8.16 4.34
C ARG A 38 7.80 8.43 4.52
N LEU A 39 8.65 7.81 3.70
CA LEU A 39 10.10 7.99 3.75
C LEU A 39 10.47 9.45 3.50
N ARG A 40 9.90 10.09 2.46
CA ARG A 40 10.15 11.50 2.15
C ARG A 40 9.72 12.43 3.29
N ARG A 41 8.59 12.13 3.94
CA ARG A 41 8.07 12.88 5.10
C ARG A 41 9.03 12.78 6.28
N GLU A 42 9.45 11.57 6.63
CA GLU A 42 10.38 11.30 7.74
C GLU A 42 11.75 11.93 7.49
N GLN A 43 12.29 11.84 6.26
CA GLN A 43 13.52 12.53 5.85
C GLN A 43 13.42 14.06 5.95
N SER A 44 12.23 14.61 5.77
CA SER A 44 11.95 16.03 5.95
C SER A 44 11.70 16.42 7.41
N ARG A 45 11.78 15.46 8.35
CA ARG A 45 11.46 15.63 9.77
C ARG A 45 10.05 16.15 10.02
N LEU A 46 9.09 15.75 9.19
CA LEU A 46 7.68 16.13 9.34
C LEU A 46 6.88 15.02 10.00
N SER A 47 5.96 15.38 10.88
CA SER A 47 4.83 14.56 11.29
C SER A 47 3.79 14.48 10.17
N GLN A 48 2.86 13.52 10.27
CA GLN A 48 1.75 13.42 9.32
C GLN A 48 0.86 14.67 9.34
N THR A 49 0.68 15.31 10.51
CA THR A 49 -0.06 16.58 10.64
C THR A 49 0.63 17.70 9.87
N GLU A 50 1.94 17.88 10.06
CA GLU A 50 2.69 18.95 9.39
C GLU A 50 2.76 18.74 7.87
N LEU A 51 2.83 17.50 7.40
CA LEU A 51 2.73 17.22 5.97
C LEU A 51 1.34 17.60 5.45
N ALA A 52 0.28 17.18 6.15
CA ALA A 52 -1.11 17.45 5.78
C ALA A 52 -1.37 18.96 5.64
N GLU A 53 -0.95 19.75 6.62
CA GLU A 53 -1.06 21.21 6.62
C GLU A 53 -0.34 21.83 5.40
N ARG A 54 0.88 21.35 5.07
CA ARG A 54 1.65 21.89 3.94
C ARG A 54 1.06 21.61 2.57
N ILE A 55 0.33 20.51 2.42
CA ILE A 55 -0.25 20.08 1.14
C ILE A 55 -1.76 20.32 1.05
N GLY A 56 -2.34 21.00 2.05
CA GLY A 56 -3.78 21.32 2.07
C GLY A 56 -4.68 20.09 2.21
N LEU A 57 -4.21 19.05 2.90
CA LEU A 57 -4.97 17.83 3.18
C LEU A 57 -5.23 17.68 4.68
N GLU A 58 -6.12 16.77 5.03
CA GLU A 58 -6.32 16.35 6.43
C GLU A 58 -5.34 15.22 6.80
N ARG A 59 -4.94 15.16 8.07
CA ARG A 59 -4.05 14.10 8.59
C ARG A 59 -4.51 12.67 8.25
N PRO A 60 -5.81 12.31 8.32
CA PRO A 60 -6.27 10.97 7.92
C PRO A 60 -6.04 10.66 6.44
N ALA A 61 -6.12 11.65 5.55
CA ALA A 61 -5.82 11.47 4.14
C ALA A 61 -4.34 11.12 3.93
N VAL A 62 -3.44 11.82 4.63
CA VAL A 62 -2.00 11.50 4.63
C VAL A 62 -1.75 10.09 5.19
N ALA A 63 -2.38 9.74 6.31
CA ALA A 63 -2.22 8.42 6.92
C ALA A 63 -2.76 7.28 6.03
N GLY A 64 -3.87 7.51 5.32
CA GLY A 64 -4.42 6.57 4.34
C GLY A 64 -3.48 6.37 3.16
N PHE A 65 -2.97 7.47 2.62
CA PHE A 65 -2.02 7.47 1.51
C PHE A 65 -0.72 6.70 1.86
N GLU A 66 -0.13 6.99 3.03
CA GLU A 66 1.07 6.28 3.51
C GLU A 66 0.82 4.78 3.76
N ALA A 67 -0.43 4.39 4.03
CA ALA A 67 -0.83 2.99 4.19
C ALA A 67 -1.19 2.30 2.86
N GLY A 68 -1.10 3.00 1.71
CA GLY A 68 -1.48 2.48 0.41
C GLY A 68 -2.99 2.23 0.26
N LYS A 69 -3.81 2.93 1.06
CA LYS A 69 -5.27 2.89 0.96
C LYS A 69 -5.76 3.88 -0.09
N PRO A 70 -6.82 3.53 -0.85
CA PRO A 70 -7.51 4.47 -1.73
C PRO A 70 -8.17 5.61 -0.93
#